data_AF-A0A3N5PCD3-F1
#
_entry.id   AF-A0A3N5PCD3-F1
#
_cell.length_a   1.000
_cell.length_b   1.000
_cell.length_c   1.000
_cell.angle_alpha   90.00
_cell.angle_beta   90.00
_cell.angle_gamma   90.00
#
_symmetry.space_group_name_H-M   'P 1'
#
loop_
_entity.id
_entity.type
_entity.pdbx_description
1 polymer ?
#
loop_
_entity_poly.entity_id
_entity_poly.type
_entity_poly.pdbx_seq_one_letter_code
_entity_poly.pdbx_strand_id
1 'polypeptide(L)'
;MTKNYGVLAILASALIAGCGGGAQPGTAGGAQAQIGGASGTELAERQVLHVGNGAELQSLDPHRSEDTASASVHRDIYEGLVIESPKGDLIPGVASEWAISE
;
A
#
# COMPACT_ATOMS: atom_id res chain seq x y z
N MET A 1 -34.15 35.71 38.19
CA MET A 1 -33.78 34.53 37.38
C MET A 1 -32.72 34.94 36.35
N THR A 2 -31.49 35.12 36.81
CA THR A 2 -30.33 35.45 35.97
C THR A 2 -29.79 34.15 35.37
N LYS A 3 -29.83 34.06 34.04
CA LYS A 3 -29.41 32.87 33.28
C LYS A 3 -27.89 32.83 33.18
N ASN A 4 -27.29 31.75 33.70
CA ASN A 4 -25.84 31.50 33.74
C ASN A 4 -25.28 31.07 32.37
N TYR A 5 -25.45 31.92 31.36
CA TYR A 5 -24.87 31.70 30.02
C TYR A 5 -23.34 31.80 29.99
N GLY A 6 -22.71 32.39 31.02
CA GLY A 6 -21.25 32.49 31.12
C GLY A 6 -20.55 31.14 31.31
N VAL A 7 -21.18 30.18 32.01
CA VAL A 7 -20.57 28.86 32.23
C VAL A 7 -20.66 27.99 30.97
N LEU A 8 -21.71 28.16 30.17
CA LEU A 8 -21.89 27.41 28.92
C LEU A 8 -20.92 27.88 27.81
N ALA A 9 -20.55 29.17 27.81
CA ALA A 9 -19.60 29.72 26.84
C ALA A 9 -18.15 29.28 27.09
N ILE A 10 -17.77 29.06 28.36
CA ILE A 10 -16.40 28.63 28.71
C ILE A 10 -16.18 27.15 28.38
N LEU A 11 -17.21 26.30 28.49
CA LEU A 11 -17.11 24.89 28.11
C LEU A 11 -17.01 24.66 26.59
N ALA A 12 -17.57 25.56 25.77
CA ALA A 12 -17.53 25.44 24.30
C ALA A 12 -16.14 25.73 23.71
N SER A 13 -15.33 26.54 24.38
CA SER A 13 -13.98 26.92 23.93
C SER A 13 -12.93 25.81 24.12
N ALA A 14 -13.20 24.84 25.00
CA ALA A 14 -12.27 23.75 25.29
C ALA A 14 -12.23 22.65 24.21
N LEU A 15 -13.19 22.63 23.28
CA LEU A 15 -13.30 21.62 22.22
C LEU A 15 -12.52 21.97 20.94
N ILE A 16 -12.00 23.20 20.80
CA ILE A 16 -11.36 23.69 19.57
C ILE A 16 -9.83 23.88 19.71
N ALA A 17 -9.24 23.47 20.85
CA ALA A 17 -7.78 23.44 21.05
C ALA A 17 -7.15 22.06 20.76
N GLY A 18 -7.72 21.32 19.81
CA GLY A 18 -7.16 20.09 19.26
C GLY A 18 -6.26 20.34 18.04
N CYS A 19 -5.36 21.33 18.12
CA CYS A 19 -4.24 21.44 17.17
C CYS A 19 -3.01 20.91 17.91
N GLY A 20 -2.54 19.74 17.49
CA GLY A 20 -1.41 19.03 18.10
C GLY A 20 -0.08 19.78 17.90
N GLY A 21 0.13 20.84 18.67
CA GLY A 21 1.43 21.47 18.91
C GLY A 21 2.08 20.89 20.17
N GLY A 22 2.22 19.57 20.23
CA GLY A 22 2.98 18.89 21.28
C GLY A 22 4.42 18.71 20.83
N ALA A 23 5.35 19.44 21.45
CA ALA A 23 6.76 19.11 21.36
C ALA A 23 6.97 17.70 21.95
N GLN A 24 7.18 16.71 21.09
CA GLN A 24 7.52 15.34 21.47
C GLN A 24 8.98 15.34 21.96
N PRO A 25 9.27 15.01 23.24
CA PRO A 25 10.62 14.71 23.66
C PRO A 25 10.92 13.29 23.18
N GLY A 26 11.65 13.17 22.07
CA GLY A 26 12.22 11.92 21.60
C GLY A 26 11.40 11.18 20.55
N THR A 27 11.54 11.61 19.30
CA THR A 27 11.94 10.70 18.22
C THR A 27 12.86 11.50 17.31
N ALA A 28 14.06 10.98 17.07
CA ALA A 28 14.94 11.53 16.05
C ALA A 28 14.14 11.62 14.75
N GLY A 29 13.94 12.85 14.25
CA GLY A 29 13.52 13.05 12.88
C GLY A 29 14.59 12.44 12.01
N GLY A 30 14.39 11.18 11.61
CA GLY A 30 15.14 10.62 10.50
C GLY A 30 14.95 11.57 9.34
N ALA A 31 16.06 12.01 8.75
CA ALA A 31 16.02 12.67 7.45
C ALA A 31 15.07 11.86 6.56
N GLN A 32 14.04 12.51 6.00
CA GLN A 32 13.20 11.84 5.02
C GLN A 32 14.14 11.30 3.95
N ALA A 33 14.17 9.97 3.78
CA ALA A 33 15.02 9.36 2.78
C ALA A 33 14.63 9.97 1.42
N GLN A 34 15.60 10.57 0.73
CA GLN A 34 15.38 11.13 -0.60
C GLN A 34 15.10 9.96 -1.57
N ILE A 35 13.82 9.69 -1.81
CA ILE A 35 13.38 8.67 -2.76
C ILE A 35 13.59 9.21 -4.17
N GLY A 36 14.35 8.49 -4.99
CA GLY A 36 14.53 8.86 -6.39
C GLY A 36 15.58 9.94 -6.65
N GLY A 37 16.51 10.25 -5.73
CA GLY A 37 17.63 11.15 -6.05
C GLY A 37 17.26 12.64 -6.17
N ALA A 38 18.10 13.41 -6.87
CA ALA A 38 17.95 14.86 -7.02
C ALA A 38 16.87 15.23 -8.04
N SER A 39 16.68 14.42 -9.10
CA SER A 39 15.60 14.61 -10.07
C SER A 39 14.29 13.95 -9.67
N GLY A 40 14.32 13.06 -8.67
CA GLY A 40 13.17 12.27 -8.22
C GLY A 40 12.89 11.02 -9.07
N THR A 41 13.78 10.68 -10.02
CA THR A 41 13.64 9.52 -10.92
C THR A 41 14.83 8.56 -10.89
N GLU A 42 15.87 8.89 -10.13
CA GLU A 42 17.06 8.08 -10.03
C GLU A 42 16.76 6.71 -9.39
N LEU A 43 17.18 5.64 -10.05
CA LEU A 43 17.03 4.28 -9.55
C LEU A 43 18.03 4.01 -8.43
N ALA A 44 17.61 3.26 -7.41
CA ALA A 44 18.52 2.74 -6.40
C ALA A 44 19.61 1.85 -7.01
N GLU A 45 20.81 1.85 -6.41
CA GLU A 45 21.91 0.96 -6.83
C GLU A 45 21.51 -0.52 -6.80
N ARG A 46 20.69 -0.91 -5.82
CA ARG A 46 20.16 -2.27 -5.68
C ARG A 46 18.63 -2.26 -5.60
N GLN A 47 17.99 -2.94 -6.54
CA GLN A 47 16.53 -3.06 -6.62
C GLN A 47 16.06 -4.22 -5.73
N VAL A 48 15.72 -3.93 -4.48
CA VAL A 48 15.20 -4.93 -3.54
C VAL A 48 13.86 -4.44 -2.99
N LEU A 49 12.82 -5.24 -3.19
CA LEU A 49 11.48 -4.98 -2.66
C LEU A 49 11.18 -5.97 -1.52
N HIS A 50 10.81 -5.44 -0.36
CA HIS A 50 10.34 -6.26 0.77
C HIS A 50 8.82 -6.15 0.84
N VAL A 51 8.11 -7.23 0.55
CA VAL A 51 6.65 -7.28 0.56
C VAL A 51 6.18 -8.25 1.65
N GLY A 52 5.19 -7.83 2.44
CA GLY A 52 4.48 -8.73 3.34
C GLY A 52 3.35 -9.42 2.58
N ASN A 53 3.31 -10.76 2.60
CA ASN A 53 2.31 -11.54 1.86
C ASN A 53 0.96 -11.73 2.60
N GLY A 54 0.82 -11.14 3.80
CA GLY A 54 -0.41 -11.19 4.61
C GLY A 54 -0.57 -12.49 5.42
N ALA A 55 -0.75 -13.62 4.75
CA ALA A 55 -0.93 -14.93 5.37
C ALA A 55 0.13 -15.95 4.89
N GLU A 56 0.25 -17.05 5.61
CA GLU A 56 1.07 -18.20 5.18
C GLU A 56 0.45 -18.86 3.95
N LEU A 57 1.30 -19.37 3.06
CA LEU A 57 0.91 -20.06 1.85
C LEU A 57 0.31 -21.44 2.17
N GLN A 58 -0.72 -21.86 1.43
CA GLN A 58 -1.19 -23.23 1.51
C GLN A 58 -0.26 -24.19 0.77
N SER A 59 0.19 -23.81 -0.44
CA SER A 59 1.00 -24.63 -1.33
C SER A 59 1.64 -23.78 -2.42
N LEU A 60 2.84 -24.15 -2.88
CA LEU A 60 3.46 -23.61 -4.09
C LEU A 60 3.09 -24.37 -5.37
N ASP A 61 2.44 -25.53 -5.24
CA ASP A 61 1.81 -26.21 -6.38
C ASP A 61 0.46 -25.52 -6.67
N PRO A 62 0.29 -24.87 -7.84
CA PRO A 62 -0.94 -24.15 -8.17
C PRO A 62 -2.18 -25.05 -8.27
N HIS A 63 -2.00 -26.37 -8.44
CA HIS A 63 -3.12 -27.33 -8.42
C HIS A 63 -3.56 -27.71 -6.99
N ARG A 64 -2.90 -27.17 -5.96
CA ARG A 64 -3.11 -27.52 -4.55
C ARG A 64 -3.34 -26.31 -3.65
N SER A 65 -3.66 -25.16 -4.23
CA SER A 65 -3.97 -23.91 -3.52
C SER A 65 -5.21 -23.25 -4.10
N GLU A 66 -6.04 -22.65 -3.26
CA GLU A 66 -7.20 -21.86 -3.69
C GLU A 66 -7.23 -20.46 -3.04
N ASP A 67 -6.27 -20.16 -2.18
CA ASP A 67 -6.17 -18.90 -1.45
C ASP A 67 -5.40 -17.80 -2.22
N THR A 68 -5.60 -16.56 -1.81
CA THR A 68 -4.99 -15.39 -2.44
C THR A 68 -3.52 -15.17 -2.06
N ALA A 69 -3.07 -15.68 -0.91
CA ALA A 69 -1.67 -15.53 -0.49
C ALA A 69 -0.75 -16.39 -1.38
N SER A 70 -1.16 -17.64 -1.67
CA SER A 70 -0.53 -18.52 -2.67
C SER A 70 -0.62 -17.93 -4.07
N ALA A 71 -1.80 -17.43 -4.47
CA ALA A 71 -1.97 -16.82 -5.79
C ALA A 71 -1.06 -15.58 -6.01
N SER A 72 -0.75 -14.83 -4.95
CA SER A 72 0.16 -13.67 -5.04
C SER A 72 1.58 -14.11 -5.39
N VAL A 73 2.11 -15.15 -4.74
CA VAL A 73 3.43 -15.70 -5.05
C VAL A 73 3.43 -16.44 -6.39
N HIS A 74 2.36 -17.15 -6.74
CA HIS A 74 2.25 -17.85 -8.03
C HIS A 74 2.36 -16.90 -9.21
N ARG A 75 1.82 -15.67 -9.11
CA ARG A 75 1.95 -14.65 -10.16
C ARG A 75 3.38 -14.15 -10.37
N ASP A 76 4.26 -14.31 -9.38
CA ASP A 76 5.66 -13.89 -9.47
C ASP A 76 6.57 -15.01 -10.02
N ILE A 77 6.23 -16.28 -9.79
CA ILE A 77 7.09 -17.43 -10.12
C ILE A 77 6.59 -18.26 -11.30
N TYR A 78 5.32 -18.11 -11.68
CA TYR A 78 4.70 -18.75 -12.84
C TYR A 78 4.09 -17.69 -13.76
N GLU A 79 4.03 -18.00 -15.05
CA GLU A 79 3.43 -17.13 -16.05
C GLU A 79 2.39 -17.90 -16.86
N GLY A 80 1.19 -17.32 -17.00
CA GLY A 80 0.09 -17.89 -17.78
C GLY A 80 0.22 -17.62 -19.29
N LEU A 81 -0.71 -18.14 -20.08
CA LEU A 81 -0.77 -17.81 -21.52
C LEU A 81 -1.03 -16.32 -21.76
N VAL A 82 -1.87 -15.73 -20.91
CA VAL A 82 -2.24 -14.32 -20.87
C VAL A 82 -2.07 -13.85 -19.43
N ILE A 83 -1.62 -12.61 -19.25
CA ILE A 83 -1.47 -11.96 -17.93
C ILE A 83 -2.17 -10.60 -17.90
N GLU A 84 -2.19 -9.94 -16.75
CA GLU A 84 -2.81 -8.63 -16.57
C GLU A 84 -1.76 -7.53 -16.47
N SER A 85 -1.99 -6.41 -17.14
CA SER A 85 -1.18 -5.19 -16.99
C SER A 85 -1.44 -4.53 -15.63
N PRO A 86 -0.62 -3.55 -15.20
CA PRO A 86 -0.90 -2.77 -13.99
C PRO A 86 -2.24 -2.01 -14.01
N LYS A 87 -2.87 -1.87 -15.19
CA LYS A 87 -4.20 -1.27 -15.35
C LYS A 87 -5.34 -2.30 -15.37
N GLY A 88 -5.01 -3.60 -15.31
CA GLY A 88 -5.95 -4.71 -15.42
C GLY A 88 -6.28 -5.13 -16.86
N ASP A 89 -5.56 -4.59 -17.86
CA ASP A 89 -5.76 -4.99 -19.26
C ASP A 89 -5.12 -6.36 -19.51
N LEU A 90 -5.78 -7.24 -20.27
CA LEU A 90 -5.20 -8.51 -20.69
C LEU A 90 -4.08 -8.27 -21.71
N ILE A 91 -2.90 -8.82 -21.44
CA ILE A 91 -1.71 -8.74 -22.30
C ILE A 91 -1.11 -10.13 -22.53
N PRO A 92 -0.36 -10.33 -23.64
CA PRO A 92 0.40 -11.56 -23.87
C PRO A 92 1.30 -11.93 -22.69
N GLY A 93 1.24 -13.21 -22.28
CA GLY A 93 2.22 -13.83 -21.37
C GLY A 93 3.07 -14.83 -22.16
N VAL A 94 3.02 -16.11 -21.77
CA VAL A 94 3.72 -17.19 -22.48
C VAL A 94 3.25 -17.34 -23.93
N ALA A 95 1.98 -17.04 -24.22
CA ALA A 95 1.47 -17.00 -25.59
C ALA A 95 1.66 -15.60 -26.18
N SER A 96 2.33 -15.50 -27.34
CA SER A 96 2.51 -14.23 -28.06
C SER A 96 1.22 -13.73 -28.72
N GLU A 97 0.31 -14.63 -29.05
CA GLU A 97 -0.98 -14.34 -29.68
C GLU A 97 -2.01 -15.43 -29.33
N TRP A 98 -3.28 -15.08 -29.45
CA TRP A 98 -4.39 -16.03 -29.41
C TRP A 98 -5.49 -15.57 -30.36
N ALA A 99 -6.25 -16.53 -30.88
CA ALA A 99 -7.42 -16.29 -31.70
C ALA A 99 -8.61 -17.08 -31.14
N ILE A 100 -9.80 -16.51 -31.26
CA ILE A 100 -11.06 -17.17 -30.92
C ILE A 100 -11.75 -17.51 -32.24
N SER A 101 -12.17 -18.76 -32.44
CA SER A 101 -12.91 -19.16 -33.63
C SER A 101 -14.33 -18.60 -33.60
N GLU A 102 -14.92 -18.40 -34.78
CA GLU A 102 -16.35 -18.12 -34.96
C GLU A 102 -17.23 -19.34 -34.63
#